data_AF-A0A5C3P7R0-F1
#
_entry.id   AF-A0A5C3P7R0-F1
#
_cell.length_a   1.000
_cell.length_b   1.000
_cell.length_c   1.000
_cell.angle_alpha   90.00
_cell.angle_beta   90.00
_cell.angle_gamma   90.00
#
_symmetry.space_group_name_H-M   'P 1'
#
loop_
_entity.id
_entity.type
_entity.pdbx_description
1 polymer ?
#
loop_
_entity_poly.entity_id
_entity_poly.type
_entity_poly.pdbx_seq_one_letter_code
_entity_poly.pdbx_strand_id
1 'polypeptide(L)'
;SQVRLALEEAGAKYESVYFDMDERPPWFVENVNPVTRKVPALMYGGNETTPPERPSPDSVLLHESLVLLEFIADLFPDARLLPTDPVQRAKARLFMSIVGEKIPSDNALWITNRDDGSSLLQTLETLQGMLPDEGFVVGKWSIADAAFIPSLLFIDVFANSGVGYWVKLERGEKVQAELESPRFARLRRYVDDWKERPSLKTTWDEVSLRRHPELRRDSSLSCMQDFVTKKWVKRFAAKSL
;
A
#
# COMPACT_ATOMS: atom_id res chain seq x y z
N SER A 1 5.00 0.85 0.49
CA SER A 1 5.19 -0.07 -0.65
C SER A 1 5.30 0.64 -1.99
N GLN A 2 4.37 1.53 -2.38
CA GLN A 2 4.40 2.22 -3.69
C GLN A 2 5.73 2.93 -4.00
N VAL A 3 6.18 3.82 -3.10
CA VAL A 3 7.44 4.58 -3.27
C VAL A 3 8.65 3.66 -3.33
N ARG A 4 8.68 2.61 -2.50
CA ARG A 4 9.77 1.63 -2.48
C ARG A 4 9.87 0.88 -3.82
N LEU A 5 8.73 0.49 -4.41
CA LEU A 5 8.71 -0.12 -5.75
C LEU A 5 9.33 0.80 -6.80
N ALA A 6 8.97 2.08 -6.80
CA ALA A 6 9.55 3.04 -7.75
C ALA A 6 11.06 3.24 -7.54
N LEU A 7 11.54 3.27 -6.30
CA LEU A 7 12.98 3.35 -5.99
C LEU A 7 13.74 2.11 -6.47
N GLU A 8 13.17 0.91 -6.28
CA GLU A 8 13.76 -0.34 -6.80
C GLU A 8 13.82 -0.35 -8.34
N GLU A 9 12.74 0.06 -9.01
CA GLU A 9 12.69 0.13 -10.48
C GLU A 9 13.59 1.22 -11.04
N ALA A 10 13.85 2.27 -10.27
CA ALA A 10 14.84 3.29 -10.58
C ALA A 10 16.30 2.80 -10.44
N GLY A 11 16.53 1.68 -9.73
CA GLY A 11 17.86 1.30 -9.27
C GLY A 11 18.46 2.33 -8.31
N ALA A 12 17.61 3.04 -7.56
CA ALA A 12 18.03 4.10 -6.66
C ALA A 12 18.78 3.51 -5.45
N LYS A 13 19.76 4.26 -4.93
CA LYS A 13 20.33 4.00 -3.60
C LYS A 13 19.52 4.77 -2.58
N TYR A 14 19.00 4.09 -1.58
CA TYR A 14 18.19 4.69 -0.53
C TYR A 14 18.29 3.89 0.77
N GLU A 15 18.03 4.56 1.89
CA GLU A 15 17.86 3.92 3.19
C GLU A 15 16.38 3.88 3.56
N SER A 16 15.96 2.79 4.22
CA SER A 16 14.61 2.64 4.73
C SER A 16 14.56 2.73 6.24
N VAL A 17 13.70 3.60 6.76
CA VAL A 17 13.40 3.68 8.19
C VAL A 17 12.01 3.11 8.43
N TYR A 18 11.92 2.13 9.33
CA TYR A 18 10.68 1.46 9.70
C TYR A 18 10.35 1.75 11.16
N PHE A 19 9.06 1.97 11.43
CA PHE A 19 8.52 2.10 12.77
C PHE A 19 7.09 1.57 12.80
N ASP A 20 6.59 1.26 13.99
CA ASP A 20 5.22 0.80 14.19
C ASP A 20 4.22 1.92 13.85
N MET A 21 3.22 1.62 13.02
CA MET A 21 2.20 2.59 12.62
C MET A 21 1.27 3.00 13.77
N ASP A 22 1.11 2.18 14.81
CA ASP A 22 0.32 2.53 15.99
C ASP A 22 1.14 3.32 17.02
N GLU A 23 2.47 3.20 16.95
CA GLU A 23 3.43 3.88 17.83
C GLU A 23 4.38 4.78 17.04
N ARG A 24 3.80 5.73 16.28
CA ARG A 24 4.59 6.67 15.48
C ARG A 24 5.55 7.46 16.37
N PRO A 25 6.86 7.47 16.08
CA PRO A 25 7.82 8.24 16.86
C PRO A 25 7.51 9.75 16.86
N PRO A 26 7.75 10.47 17.98
CA PRO A 26 7.55 11.92 18.04
C PRO A 26 8.29 12.68 16.94
N TRP A 27 9.55 12.31 16.66
CA TRP A 27 10.35 12.95 15.60
C TRP A 27 9.69 12.86 14.21
N PHE A 28 8.96 11.78 13.92
CA PHE A 28 8.30 11.62 12.64
C PHE A 28 7.11 12.57 12.52
N VAL A 29 6.29 12.63 13.56
CA VAL A 29 5.07 13.45 13.59
C VAL A 29 5.34 14.92 13.85
N GLU A 30 6.50 15.28 14.37
CA GLU A 30 6.87 16.68 14.65
C GLU A 30 7.76 17.26 13.55
N ASN A 31 8.75 16.49 13.09
CA ASN A 31 9.82 17.03 12.23
C ASN A 31 9.71 16.58 10.78
N VAL A 32 9.12 15.41 10.49
CA VAL A 32 9.12 14.83 9.14
C VAL A 32 7.81 15.05 8.40
N ASN A 33 6.68 14.73 9.02
CA ASN A 33 5.35 14.95 8.44
C ASN A 33 4.35 15.42 9.50
N PRO A 34 4.44 16.69 9.94
CA PRO A 34 3.53 17.23 10.96
C PRO A 34 2.11 17.42 10.46
N VAL A 35 1.91 17.54 9.15
CA VAL A 35 0.61 17.82 8.53
C VAL A 35 -0.28 16.58 8.53
N THR A 36 0.15 15.50 7.88
CA THR A 36 -0.69 14.30 7.74
C THR A 36 -0.29 13.19 8.70
N ARG A 37 0.94 13.21 9.23
CA ARG A 37 1.49 12.16 10.12
C ARG A 37 1.43 10.76 9.50
N LYS A 38 1.35 10.69 8.18
CA LYS A 38 1.21 9.45 7.40
C LYS A 38 2.52 9.13 6.70
N VAL A 39 2.74 7.83 6.55
CA VAL A 39 3.75 7.29 5.63
C VAL A 39 3.11 7.12 4.23
N PRO A 40 3.90 7.14 3.15
CA PRO A 40 5.35 7.37 3.11
C PRO A 40 5.73 8.86 3.26
N ALA A 41 6.95 9.08 3.73
CA ALA A 41 7.67 10.36 3.63
C ALA A 41 9.08 10.06 3.08
N LEU A 42 9.66 11.01 2.36
CA LEU A 42 10.98 10.92 1.75
C LEU A 42 11.81 12.13 2.19
N MET A 43 13.02 11.86 2.69
CA MET A 43 14.04 12.89 2.91
C MET A 43 15.01 12.83 1.72
N TYR A 44 15.20 13.96 1.04
CA TYR A 44 16.07 14.08 -0.13
C TYR A 44 17.13 15.15 0.10
N GLY A 45 18.39 14.88 -0.27
CA GLY A 45 19.52 15.78 0.00
C GLY A 45 20.05 15.66 1.43
N GLY A 46 20.87 16.62 1.85
CA GLY A 46 21.69 16.53 3.06
C GLY A 46 22.91 15.60 2.91
N ASN A 47 23.58 15.31 4.03
CA ASN A 47 24.71 14.38 4.04
C ASN A 47 24.24 12.94 4.32
N GLU A 48 24.99 11.94 3.83
CA GLU A 48 24.66 10.52 4.05
C GLU A 48 24.59 10.12 5.53
N THR A 49 25.22 10.88 6.41
CA THR A 49 25.20 10.65 7.87
C THR A 49 24.06 11.37 8.59
N THR A 50 23.12 11.99 7.85
CA THR A 50 22.04 12.79 8.44
C THR A 50 21.04 11.84 9.09
N PRO A 51 20.84 11.90 10.41
CA PRO A 51 19.94 10.99 11.08
C PRO A 51 18.48 11.31 10.69
N PRO A 52 17.64 10.30 10.47
CA PRO A 52 16.25 10.49 10.03
C PRO A 52 15.40 11.28 11.04
N GLU A 53 15.78 11.29 12.32
CA GLU A 53 15.08 12.03 13.38
C GLU A 53 15.37 13.54 13.36
N ARG A 54 16.47 13.95 12.71
CA ARG A 54 16.91 15.36 12.65
C ARG A 54 17.36 15.70 11.23
N PRO A 55 16.41 15.99 10.33
CA PRO A 55 16.70 16.44 8.98
C PRO A 55 17.64 17.66 9.00
N SER A 56 18.62 17.67 8.08
CA SER A 56 19.54 18.79 7.94
C SER A 56 18.86 19.96 7.21
N PRO A 57 19.35 21.21 7.36
CA PRO A 57 18.84 22.35 6.59
C PRO A 57 18.92 22.18 5.06
N ASP A 58 19.84 21.34 4.59
CA ASP A 58 20.04 21.03 3.17
C ASP A 58 19.19 19.82 2.70
N SER A 59 18.40 19.24 3.61
CA SER A 59 17.47 18.15 3.31
C SER A 59 16.08 18.70 3.03
N VAL A 60 15.44 18.18 1.99
CA VAL A 60 14.04 18.46 1.66
C VAL A 60 13.19 17.28 2.11
N LEU A 61 12.11 17.56 2.83
CA LEU A 61 11.12 16.57 3.23
C LEU A 61 9.94 16.62 2.27
N LEU A 62 9.61 15.46 1.70
CA LEU A 62 8.50 15.28 0.76
C LEU A 62 7.55 14.22 1.29
N HIS A 63 6.26 14.42 1.09
CA HIS A 63 5.19 13.48 1.46
C HIS A 63 4.17 13.38 0.31
N GLU A 64 3.09 12.63 0.54
CA GLU A 64 2.12 12.17 -0.46
C GLU A 64 2.70 11.14 -1.43
N SER A 65 2.24 9.90 -1.31
CA SER A 65 2.77 8.78 -2.10
C SER A 65 2.76 9.03 -3.62
N LEU A 66 1.68 9.59 -4.18
CA LEU A 66 1.60 9.87 -5.62
C LEU A 66 2.53 11.01 -6.07
N VAL A 67 2.76 12.01 -5.22
CA VAL A 67 3.72 13.08 -5.49
C VAL A 67 5.14 12.53 -5.48
N LEU A 68 5.45 11.68 -4.49
CA LEU A 68 6.75 11.01 -4.41
C LEU A 68 7.02 10.12 -5.62
N LEU A 69 6.00 9.45 -6.17
CA LEU A 69 6.14 8.66 -7.40
C LEU A 69 6.55 9.52 -8.60
N GLU A 70 5.92 10.67 -8.81
CA GLU A 70 6.31 11.62 -9.88
C GLU A 70 7.70 12.19 -9.62
N PHE A 71 8.02 12.57 -8.37
CA PHE A 71 9.35 13.05 -8.00
C PHE A 71 10.45 12.04 -8.32
N ILE A 72 10.24 10.75 -8.03
CA ILE A 72 11.20 9.69 -8.38
C ILE A 72 11.30 9.53 -9.90
N ALA A 73 10.19 9.63 -10.63
CA ALA A 73 10.22 9.57 -12.09
C ALA A 73 11.01 10.73 -12.71
N ASP A 74 10.93 11.93 -12.14
CA ASP A 74 11.68 13.10 -12.56
C ASP A 74 13.16 13.01 -12.17
N LEU A 75 13.47 12.41 -11.01
CA LEU A 75 14.83 12.23 -10.50
C LEU A 75 15.61 11.18 -11.31
N PHE A 76 14.93 10.16 -11.84
CA PHE A 76 15.54 9.05 -12.59
C PHE A 76 14.95 8.93 -14.01
N PRO A 77 15.21 9.90 -14.91
CA PRO A 77 14.63 9.89 -16.26
C PRO A 77 15.06 8.68 -17.09
N ASP A 78 16.29 8.18 -16.89
CA ASP A 78 16.84 7.03 -17.61
C ASP A 78 16.14 5.71 -17.24
N ALA A 79 15.56 5.64 -16.04
CA ALA A 79 14.77 4.48 -15.61
C ALA A 79 13.43 4.38 -16.33
N ARG A 80 13.00 5.46 -17.02
CA ARG A 80 11.77 5.50 -17.83
C ARG A 80 10.53 5.05 -17.04
N LEU A 81 10.42 5.52 -15.79
CA LEU A 81 9.31 5.19 -14.89
C LEU A 81 7.97 5.81 -15.34
N LEU A 82 8.02 6.72 -16.31
CA LEU A 82 6.87 7.18 -17.07
C LEU A 82 7.17 7.08 -18.57
N PRO A 83 6.15 6.85 -19.42
CA PRO A 83 6.29 6.97 -20.86
C PRO A 83 6.78 8.36 -21.28
N THR A 84 7.43 8.42 -22.46
CA THR A 84 7.79 9.70 -23.09
C THR A 84 6.61 10.32 -23.83
N ASP A 85 5.69 9.50 -24.34
CA ASP A 85 4.48 9.96 -25.01
C ASP A 85 3.55 10.71 -24.06
N PRO A 86 3.18 11.97 -24.34
CA PRO A 86 2.35 12.78 -23.45
C PRO A 86 0.97 12.17 -23.17
N VAL A 87 0.37 11.48 -24.14
CA VAL A 87 -0.95 10.86 -23.97
C VAL A 87 -0.87 9.66 -23.03
N GLN A 88 0.16 8.81 -23.17
CA GLN A 88 0.39 7.70 -22.24
C GLN A 88 0.71 8.19 -20.83
N ARG A 89 1.47 9.29 -20.67
CA ARG A 89 1.66 9.92 -19.35
C ARG A 89 0.35 10.39 -18.73
N ALA A 90 -0.52 11.02 -19.53
CA ALA A 90 -1.83 11.45 -19.06
C ALA A 90 -2.71 10.27 -18.63
N LYS A 91 -2.70 9.16 -19.39
CA LYS A 91 -3.41 7.92 -19.02
C LYS A 91 -2.92 7.33 -17.71
N ALA A 92 -1.59 7.24 -17.52
CA ALA A 92 -0.98 6.77 -16.27
C ALA A 92 -1.44 7.63 -15.08
N ARG A 93 -1.42 8.95 -15.22
CA ARG A 93 -1.84 9.91 -14.18
C ARG A 93 -3.33 9.85 -13.87
N LEU A 94 -4.17 9.71 -14.89
CA LEU A 94 -5.61 9.53 -14.70
C LEU A 94 -5.90 8.25 -13.90
N PHE A 95 -5.22 7.16 -14.24
CA PHE A 95 -5.31 5.91 -13.51
C PHE A 95 -4.88 6.08 -12.04
N MET A 96 -3.72 6.73 -11.81
CA MET A 96 -3.22 7.03 -10.46
C MET A 96 -4.18 7.90 -9.66
N SER A 97 -4.84 8.87 -10.28
CA SER A 97 -5.84 9.73 -9.63
C SER A 97 -7.00 8.90 -9.07
N ILE A 98 -7.53 7.97 -9.87
CA ILE A 98 -8.61 7.08 -9.44
C ILE A 98 -8.12 6.15 -8.32
N VAL A 99 -6.92 5.58 -8.47
CA VAL A 99 -6.30 4.73 -7.44
C VAL A 99 -6.13 5.48 -6.11
N GLY A 100 -5.64 6.73 -6.14
CA GLY A 100 -5.37 7.53 -4.95
C GLY A 100 -6.63 8.02 -4.24
N GLU A 101 -7.72 8.24 -4.98
CA GLU A 101 -8.96 8.77 -4.43
C GLU A 101 -9.93 7.64 -4.02
N LYS A 102 -10.22 6.73 -4.94
CA LYS A 102 -11.31 5.76 -4.81
C LYS A 102 -10.92 4.56 -3.97
N ILE A 103 -9.76 3.96 -4.21
CA ILE A 103 -9.37 2.73 -3.48
C ILE A 103 -9.29 2.97 -1.97
N PRO A 104 -8.61 4.02 -1.43
CA PRO A 104 -8.56 4.23 0.01
C PRO A 104 -9.94 4.44 0.63
N SER A 105 -10.82 5.18 -0.05
CA SER A 105 -12.18 5.46 0.42
C SER A 105 -13.04 4.18 0.45
N ASP A 106 -13.11 3.47 -0.68
CA ASP A 106 -13.96 2.28 -0.81
C ASP A 106 -13.42 1.11 0.03
N ASN A 107 -12.09 0.95 0.10
CA ASN A 107 -11.46 -0.03 0.98
C ASN A 107 -11.74 0.28 2.45
N ALA A 108 -11.69 1.55 2.87
CA ALA A 108 -12.02 1.94 4.25
C ALA A 108 -13.47 1.59 4.62
N LEU A 109 -14.43 1.79 3.70
CA LEU A 109 -15.81 1.39 3.92
C LEU A 109 -15.93 -0.13 4.11
N TRP A 110 -15.27 -0.91 3.26
CA TRP A 110 -15.29 -2.36 3.34
C TRP A 110 -14.61 -2.90 4.61
N ILE A 111 -13.36 -2.49 4.88
CA ILE A 111 -12.58 -3.02 6.02
C ILE A 111 -13.08 -2.54 7.40
N THR A 112 -14.11 -1.71 7.43
CA THR A 112 -14.81 -1.26 8.64
C THR A 112 -16.29 -1.69 8.68
N ASN A 113 -16.71 -2.63 7.81
CA ASN A 113 -18.08 -3.14 7.67
C ASN A 113 -19.15 -2.05 7.42
N ARG A 114 -18.76 -0.91 6.82
CA ARG A 114 -19.71 0.15 6.40
C ARG A 114 -20.26 -0.08 4.98
N ASP A 115 -19.63 -0.98 4.23
CA ASP A 115 -20.10 -1.53 2.96
C ASP A 115 -19.70 -3.02 2.89
N ASP A 116 -20.39 -3.80 2.06
CA ASP A 116 -20.08 -5.20 1.82
C ASP A 116 -18.99 -5.43 0.77
N GLY A 117 -18.26 -4.38 0.39
CA GLY A 117 -17.21 -4.39 -0.62
C GLY A 117 -17.71 -4.12 -2.04
N SER A 118 -19.01 -3.87 -2.24
CA SER A 118 -19.57 -3.54 -3.56
C SER A 118 -18.90 -2.32 -4.20
N SER A 119 -18.69 -1.25 -3.43
CA SER A 119 -18.05 -0.02 -3.94
C SER A 119 -16.61 -0.29 -4.39
N LEU A 120 -15.87 -1.08 -3.59
CA LEU A 120 -14.50 -1.48 -3.91
C LEU A 120 -14.46 -2.30 -5.20
N LEU A 121 -15.33 -3.31 -5.33
CA LEU A 121 -15.42 -4.15 -6.53
C LEU A 121 -15.76 -3.32 -7.78
N GLN A 122 -16.67 -2.34 -7.68
CA GLN A 122 -16.99 -1.44 -8.79
C GLN A 122 -15.78 -0.57 -9.21
N THR A 123 -15.03 -0.05 -8.24
CA THR A 123 -13.80 0.70 -8.50
C THR A 123 -12.74 -0.18 -9.16
N LEU A 124 -12.56 -1.41 -8.68
CA LEU A 124 -11.63 -2.38 -9.28
C LEU A 124 -12.04 -2.75 -10.71
N GLU A 125 -13.34 -2.86 -10.99
CA GLU A 125 -13.86 -3.17 -12.34
C GLU A 125 -13.61 -2.01 -13.30
N THR A 126 -13.80 -0.78 -12.82
CA THR A 126 -13.47 0.44 -13.58
C THR A 126 -11.98 0.47 -13.92
N LEU A 127 -11.11 0.25 -12.93
CA LEU A 127 -9.65 0.22 -13.13
C LEU A 127 -9.24 -0.92 -14.07
N GLN A 128 -9.85 -2.10 -13.93
CA GLN A 128 -9.61 -3.22 -14.85
C GLN A 128 -9.95 -2.86 -16.30
N GLY A 129 -11.07 -2.17 -16.54
CA GLY A 129 -11.48 -1.72 -17.87
C GLY A 129 -10.56 -0.67 -18.49
N MET A 130 -9.70 -0.04 -17.69
CA MET A 130 -8.67 0.88 -18.17
C MET A 130 -7.35 0.18 -18.54
N LEU A 131 -7.15 -1.08 -18.11
CA LEU A 131 -5.95 -1.83 -18.45
C LEU A 131 -6.00 -2.28 -19.92
N PRO A 132 -4.86 -2.28 -20.63
CA PRO A 132 -4.75 -2.96 -21.92
C PRO A 132 -4.94 -4.48 -21.74
N ASP A 133 -5.20 -5.21 -22.82
CA ASP A 133 -5.42 -6.67 -22.75
C ASP A 133 -4.27 -7.44 -22.09
N GLU A 134 -3.04 -6.97 -22.29
CA GLU A 134 -1.80 -7.54 -21.77
C GLU A 134 -0.87 -6.45 -21.21
N GLY A 135 0.01 -6.85 -20.30
CA GLY A 135 1.02 -5.98 -19.71
C GLY A 135 0.48 -5.09 -18.59
N PHE A 136 1.05 -3.89 -18.50
CA PHE A 136 0.90 -2.97 -17.38
C PHE A 136 -0.10 -1.84 -17.68
N VAL A 137 -0.33 -0.92 -16.73
CA VAL A 137 -1.36 0.13 -16.81
C VAL A 137 -1.31 0.92 -18.13
N VAL A 138 -0.11 1.21 -18.63
CA VAL A 138 0.11 1.89 -19.93
C VAL A 138 0.96 1.03 -20.88
N GLY A 139 0.72 -0.28 -20.85
CA GLY A 139 1.44 -1.29 -21.63
C GLY A 139 2.77 -1.68 -20.99
N LYS A 140 3.75 -0.76 -21.01
CA LYS A 140 4.99 -0.94 -20.23
C LYS A 140 4.78 -0.51 -18.78
N TRP A 141 5.60 -1.05 -17.89
CA TRP A 141 5.60 -0.66 -16.49
C TRP A 141 5.81 0.85 -16.34
N SER A 142 5.12 1.42 -15.37
CA SER A 142 5.19 2.82 -15.00
C SER A 142 4.91 3.01 -13.51
N ILE A 143 5.08 4.23 -13.01
CA ILE A 143 4.68 4.59 -11.64
C ILE A 143 3.17 4.38 -11.37
N ALA A 144 2.31 4.30 -12.39
CA ALA A 144 0.91 3.95 -12.19
C ALA A 144 0.75 2.51 -11.68
N ASP A 145 1.64 1.62 -12.11
CA ASP A 145 1.67 0.25 -11.63
C ASP A 145 2.13 0.18 -10.17
N ALA A 146 3.17 0.97 -9.82
CA ALA A 146 3.64 1.12 -8.45
C ALA A 146 2.57 1.68 -7.51
N ALA A 147 1.72 2.59 -8.00
CA ALA A 147 0.58 3.12 -7.25
C ALA A 147 -0.48 2.05 -6.96
N PHE A 148 -0.69 1.13 -7.90
CA PHE A 148 -1.84 0.22 -7.87
C PHE A 148 -1.55 -1.13 -7.23
N ILE A 149 -0.44 -1.78 -7.58
CA ILE A 149 -0.19 -3.17 -7.14
C ILE A 149 -0.25 -3.35 -5.62
N PRO A 150 0.25 -2.44 -4.75
CA PRO A 150 0.17 -2.67 -3.31
C PRO A 150 -1.26 -2.72 -2.80
N SER A 151 -2.18 -1.96 -3.40
CA SER A 151 -3.59 -1.99 -3.02
C SER A 151 -4.21 -3.36 -3.29
N LEU A 152 -3.94 -3.95 -4.46
CA LEU A 152 -4.43 -5.29 -4.80
C LEU A 152 -3.92 -6.35 -3.82
N LEU A 153 -2.64 -6.26 -3.45
CA LEU A 153 -2.03 -7.20 -2.50
C LEU A 153 -2.62 -7.07 -1.09
N PHE A 154 -2.88 -5.84 -0.62
CA PHE A 154 -3.55 -5.65 0.67
C PHE A 154 -5.02 -6.09 0.65
N ILE A 155 -5.74 -5.84 -0.44
CA ILE A 155 -7.12 -6.32 -0.61
C ILE A 155 -7.15 -7.85 -0.55
N ASP A 156 -6.22 -8.53 -1.20
CA ASP A 156 -6.07 -9.99 -1.12
C ASP A 156 -5.83 -10.46 0.33
N VAL A 157 -4.96 -9.77 1.09
CA VAL A 157 -4.72 -10.08 2.50
C VAL A 157 -5.99 -9.93 3.34
N PHE A 158 -6.75 -8.83 3.18
CA PHE A 158 -7.98 -8.61 3.93
C PHE A 158 -9.07 -9.63 3.55
N ALA A 159 -9.22 -9.90 2.26
CA ALA A 159 -10.20 -10.87 1.75
C ALA A 159 -9.92 -12.28 2.29
N ASN A 160 -8.66 -12.73 2.23
CA ASN A 160 -8.28 -14.09 2.64
C ASN A 160 -8.20 -14.28 4.15
N SER A 161 -7.88 -13.23 4.91
CA SER A 161 -7.84 -13.31 6.38
C SER A 161 -9.23 -13.19 7.01
N GLY A 162 -10.18 -12.55 6.33
CA GLY A 162 -11.49 -12.21 6.89
C GLY A 162 -11.43 -11.17 8.02
N VAL A 163 -10.31 -10.46 8.13
CA VAL A 163 -10.05 -9.43 9.15
C VAL A 163 -9.79 -8.12 8.44
N GLY A 164 -10.53 -7.08 8.83
CA GLY A 164 -10.35 -5.70 8.39
C GLY A 164 -9.47 -4.91 9.35
N TYR A 165 -9.67 -3.60 9.43
CA TYR A 165 -8.92 -2.77 10.38
C TYR A 165 -9.58 -2.85 11.76
N TRP A 166 -9.05 -3.69 12.64
CA TRP A 166 -9.55 -3.97 14.02
C TRP A 166 -10.94 -4.60 14.11
N VAL A 167 -11.49 -5.10 12.99
CA VAL A 167 -12.82 -5.73 12.95
C VAL A 167 -12.76 -7.05 12.19
N LYS A 168 -13.61 -8.00 12.59
CA LYS A 168 -13.91 -9.16 11.76
C LYS A 168 -14.79 -8.71 10.59
N LEU A 169 -14.44 -9.09 9.37
CA LEU A 169 -15.26 -8.76 8.20
C LEU A 169 -16.54 -9.60 8.21
N GLU A 170 -17.69 -8.94 8.09
CA GLU A 170 -18.99 -9.64 8.08
C GLU A 170 -19.21 -10.40 6.76
N ARG A 171 -18.62 -9.91 5.66
CA ARG A 171 -18.79 -10.44 4.30
C ARG A 171 -17.47 -10.48 3.50
N GLY A 172 -16.35 -10.75 4.17
CA GLY A 172 -15.03 -10.80 3.52
C GLY A 172 -14.97 -11.78 2.34
N GLU A 173 -15.69 -12.90 2.44
CA GLU A 173 -15.76 -13.95 1.41
C GLU A 173 -16.39 -13.47 0.10
N LYS A 174 -17.27 -12.46 0.13
CA LYS A 174 -17.89 -11.91 -1.09
C LYS A 174 -16.83 -11.31 -2.01
N VAL A 175 -15.97 -10.45 -1.45
CA VAL A 175 -14.90 -9.80 -2.23
C VAL A 175 -13.92 -10.84 -2.73
N GLN A 176 -13.56 -11.84 -1.91
CA GLN A 176 -12.72 -12.95 -2.34
C GLN A 176 -13.32 -13.69 -3.53
N ALA A 177 -14.57 -14.15 -3.42
CA ALA A 177 -15.23 -14.93 -4.46
C ALA A 177 -15.36 -14.14 -5.78
N GLU A 178 -15.68 -12.86 -5.70
CA GLU A 178 -15.74 -11.98 -6.87
C GLU A 178 -14.36 -11.86 -7.53
N LEU A 179 -13.29 -11.58 -6.75
CA LEU A 179 -11.93 -11.48 -7.26
C LEU A 179 -11.40 -12.77 -7.89
N GLU A 180 -11.92 -13.93 -7.51
CA GLU A 180 -11.61 -15.24 -8.11
C GLU A 180 -12.47 -15.55 -9.37
N SER A 181 -13.61 -14.87 -9.53
CA SER A 181 -14.54 -15.10 -10.64
C SER A 181 -14.02 -14.61 -12.01
N PRO A 182 -14.59 -15.03 -13.15
CA PRO A 182 -14.21 -14.51 -14.47
C PRO A 182 -14.28 -12.99 -14.61
N ARG A 183 -15.10 -12.31 -13.79
CA ARG A 183 -15.26 -10.85 -13.77
C ARG A 183 -13.93 -10.12 -13.63
N PHE A 184 -13.03 -10.63 -12.79
CA PHE A 184 -11.73 -10.01 -12.51
C PHE A 184 -10.53 -10.76 -13.10
N ALA A 185 -10.74 -11.53 -14.18
CA ALA A 185 -9.69 -12.32 -14.82
C ALA A 185 -8.51 -11.47 -15.30
N ARG A 186 -8.75 -10.23 -15.76
CA ARG A 186 -7.68 -9.34 -16.22
C ARG A 186 -6.85 -8.79 -15.06
N LEU A 187 -7.46 -8.45 -13.93
CA LEU A 187 -6.74 -8.08 -12.71
C LEU A 187 -5.92 -9.25 -12.15
N ARG A 188 -6.45 -10.48 -12.16
CA ARG A 188 -5.65 -11.63 -11.74
C ARG A 188 -4.40 -11.81 -12.60
N ARG A 189 -4.54 -11.74 -13.93
CA ARG A 189 -3.38 -11.75 -14.84
C ARG A 189 -2.40 -10.60 -14.55
N TYR A 190 -2.90 -9.38 -14.31
CA TYR A 190 -2.07 -8.23 -13.93
C TYR A 190 -1.26 -8.49 -12.65
N VAL A 191 -1.88 -9.09 -11.63
CA VAL A 191 -1.18 -9.46 -10.38
C VAL A 191 -0.14 -10.55 -10.62
N ASP A 192 -0.45 -11.54 -11.46
CA ASP A 192 0.50 -12.62 -11.78
C ASP A 192 1.70 -12.10 -12.58
N ASP A 193 1.51 -11.18 -13.53
CA ASP A 193 2.60 -10.46 -14.22
C ASP A 193 3.52 -9.74 -13.22
N TRP A 194 2.94 -9.22 -12.13
CA TRP A 194 3.65 -8.53 -11.06
C TRP A 194 4.42 -9.46 -10.14
N LYS A 195 3.90 -10.65 -9.84
CA LYS A 195 4.57 -11.64 -8.96
C LYS A 195 5.92 -12.07 -9.49
N GLU A 196 6.14 -12.02 -10.80
CA GLU A 196 7.44 -12.36 -11.39
C GLU A 196 8.46 -11.22 -11.33
N ARG A 197 8.03 -10.00 -11.00
CA ARG A 197 8.88 -8.82 -11.06
C ARG A 197 9.84 -8.74 -9.86
N PRO A 198 11.16 -8.55 -10.07
CA PRO A 198 12.14 -8.52 -8.98
C PRO A 198 11.86 -7.47 -7.91
N SER A 199 11.46 -6.26 -8.32
CA SER A 199 11.10 -5.17 -7.40
C SER A 199 10.00 -5.56 -6.43
N LEU A 200 9.00 -6.34 -6.88
CA LEU A 200 7.95 -6.82 -5.98
C LEU A 200 8.46 -7.86 -5.00
N LYS A 201 9.29 -8.82 -5.46
CA LYS A 201 9.90 -9.84 -4.60
C LYS A 201 10.75 -9.22 -3.49
N THR A 202 11.46 -8.12 -3.78
CA THR A 202 12.24 -7.37 -2.78
C THR A 202 11.36 -6.59 -1.80
N THR A 203 10.27 -6.00 -2.30
CA THR A 203 9.47 -5.04 -1.53
C THR A 203 8.20 -5.62 -0.93
N TRP A 204 7.87 -6.87 -1.19
CA TRP A 204 6.67 -7.49 -0.66
C TRP A 204 6.98 -8.91 -0.19
N ASP A 205 6.99 -9.08 1.12
CA ASP A 205 7.13 -10.38 1.75
C ASP A 205 5.74 -10.90 2.14
N GLU A 206 5.13 -11.67 1.24
CA GLU A 206 3.84 -12.34 1.49
C GLU A 206 3.91 -13.25 2.73
N VAL A 207 5.10 -13.79 3.02
CA VAL A 207 5.30 -14.79 4.07
C VAL A 207 5.33 -14.14 5.45
N SER A 208 5.93 -12.96 5.64
CA SER A 208 5.87 -12.26 6.93
C SER A 208 4.47 -11.77 7.27
N LEU A 209 3.70 -11.27 6.30
CA LEU A 209 2.31 -10.85 6.51
C LEU A 209 1.38 -12.01 6.88
N ARG A 210 1.63 -13.21 6.31
CA ARG A 210 0.88 -14.45 6.60
C ARG A 210 1.40 -15.22 7.83
N ARG A 211 2.59 -14.88 8.36
CA ARG A 211 3.23 -15.54 9.50
C ARG A 211 2.76 -15.05 10.86
N HIS A 212 1.90 -14.04 10.93
CA HIS A 212 1.18 -13.75 12.18
C HIS A 212 0.21 -14.90 12.49
N PRO A 213 0.51 -15.79 13.44
CA PRO A 213 -0.31 -16.98 13.70
C PRO A 213 -1.72 -16.59 14.19
N GLU A 214 -1.85 -15.38 14.72
CA GLU A 214 -3.07 -14.72 15.22
C GLU A 214 -4.12 -14.44 14.12
N LEU A 215 -3.71 -14.41 12.85
CA LEU A 215 -4.59 -14.19 11.69
C LEU A 215 -5.04 -15.51 11.04
N ARG A 216 -4.61 -16.68 11.57
CA ARG A 216 -5.10 -17.98 11.09
C ARG A 216 -6.41 -18.33 11.77
N ARG A 217 -7.40 -18.64 10.93
CA ARG A 217 -8.67 -19.34 11.21
C ARG A 217 -8.62 -20.18 12.51
N ASP A 218 -9.06 -19.60 13.61
CA ASP A 218 -9.68 -20.35 14.70
C ASP A 218 -11.09 -19.79 14.89
N SER A 219 -12.07 -20.59 14.49
CA SER A 219 -13.50 -20.30 14.54
C SER A 219 -14.09 -20.42 15.96
N SER A 220 -13.26 -20.66 16.98
CA SER A 220 -13.70 -20.61 18.37
C SER A 220 -13.72 -19.16 18.91
N LEU A 221 -14.92 -18.60 18.87
CA LEU A 221 -15.33 -17.23 19.20
C LEU A 221 -15.01 -16.71 20.63
N SER A 222 -14.12 -17.34 21.41
CA SER A 222 -13.72 -16.81 22.73
C SER A 222 -12.23 -16.47 22.87
N CYS A 223 -11.38 -16.86 21.92
CA CYS A 223 -9.92 -16.64 22.05
C CYS A 223 -9.43 -15.33 21.41
N MET A 224 -10.10 -14.80 20.38
CA MET A 224 -9.68 -13.57 19.69
C MET A 224 -9.95 -12.29 20.49
N GLN A 225 -11.08 -12.22 21.21
CA GLN A 225 -11.27 -11.18 22.21
C GLN A 225 -10.21 -11.33 23.30
N ASP A 226 -9.92 -12.54 23.79
CA ASP A 226 -8.92 -12.76 24.83
C ASP A 226 -7.48 -12.47 24.42
N PHE A 227 -7.07 -12.63 23.17
CA PHE A 227 -5.69 -12.36 22.74
C PHE A 227 -5.45 -10.87 22.47
N VAL A 228 -6.40 -10.21 21.80
CA VAL A 228 -6.39 -8.75 21.65
C VAL A 228 -6.56 -8.10 23.03
N THR A 229 -7.42 -8.63 23.90
CA THR A 229 -7.58 -8.17 25.28
C THR A 229 -6.39 -8.54 26.17
N LYS A 230 -5.67 -9.67 26.03
CA LYS A 230 -4.51 -9.99 26.89
C LYS A 230 -3.24 -9.25 26.50
N LYS A 231 -3.01 -8.97 25.21
CA LYS A 231 -1.91 -8.10 24.76
C LYS A 231 -2.20 -6.62 25.07
N TRP A 232 -3.47 -6.21 25.07
CA TRP A 232 -3.88 -4.82 25.34
C TRP A 232 -4.29 -4.51 26.80
N VAL A 233 -4.81 -5.44 27.61
CA VAL A 233 -5.15 -5.25 29.05
C VAL A 233 -3.90 -5.22 29.93
N LYS A 234 -2.82 -5.94 29.55
CA LYS A 234 -1.50 -5.75 30.18
C LYS A 234 -1.01 -4.30 30.09
N ARG A 235 -1.46 -3.54 29.10
CA ARG A 235 -1.08 -2.13 28.87
C ARG A 235 -1.92 -1.13 29.68
N PHE A 236 -3.09 -1.53 30.19
CA PHE A 236 -3.95 -0.68 31.04
C PHE A 236 -3.94 -1.05 32.54
N ALA A 237 -3.38 -2.20 32.93
CA ALA A 237 -3.20 -2.56 34.34
C ALA A 237 -1.91 -2.01 35.00
N ALA A 238 -1.10 -1.23 34.28
CA ALA A 238 0.17 -0.66 34.78
C ALA A 238 0.15 0.87 34.97
N LYS A 239 -1.04 1.48 35.10
CA LYS A 239 -1.21 2.90 35.51
C LYS A 239 -2.19 3.05 36.68
N SER A 240 -2.03 2.18 37.67
CA SER A 240 -2.57 2.38 39.02
C SER A 240 -1.65 1.73 40.05
N LEU A 241 -0.51 2.39 40.26
CA LEU A 241 0.13 2.59 41.56
C LEU A 241 0.48 4.07 41.67
#